data_AF-A0A349Z295-F1
#
_entry.id   AF-A0A349Z295-F1
#
_cell.length_a   1.000
_cell.length_b   1.000
_cell.length_c   1.000
_cell.angle_alpha   90.00
_cell.angle_beta   90.00
_cell.angle_gamma   90.00
#
_symmetry.space_group_name_H-M   'P 1'
#
loop_
_entity.id
_entity.type
_entity.pdbx_description
1 polymer ?
#
loop_
_entity_poly.entity_id
_entity_poly.type
_entity_poly.pdbx_seq_one_letter_code
_entity_poly.pdbx_strand_id
1 'polypeptide(L)'
;MEFAKLLPVAELLNLPRKLSQLTAVITLLVGSAWLGMAHASSTVELGTGKVSVDNKSSRALSNGTRAALEQLLVKITGQQDISDYQTVDAIRRNANRYLRAYRFTEEQGELFLVAEFDRELIETELVKQGLPIWGSRRPDALLWLAIEDADGERRIVDDGNQSEL
;
A
#
# COMPACT_ATOMS: atom_id res chain seq x y z
N MET A 1 36.53 -13.69 -58.06
CA MET A 1 36.34 -15.13 -57.87
C MET A 1 36.85 -15.48 -56.48
N GLU A 2 36.01 -16.17 -55.72
CA GLU A 2 36.30 -16.93 -54.48
C GLU A 2 37.12 -16.26 -53.37
N PHE A 3 36.42 -15.73 -52.36
CA PHE A 3 36.97 -15.67 -51.01
C PHE A 3 36.38 -16.81 -50.17
N ALA A 4 37.20 -17.85 -50.03
CA ALA A 4 37.37 -18.66 -48.83
C ALA A 4 36.09 -19.17 -48.15
N LYS A 5 35.57 -20.26 -48.72
CA LYS A 5 35.44 -21.56 -48.05
C LYS A 5 35.06 -21.50 -46.55
N LEU A 6 33.75 -21.58 -46.34
CA LEU A 6 33.05 -22.08 -45.16
C LEU A 6 33.95 -22.95 -44.25
N LEU A 7 34.18 -22.46 -43.03
CA LEU A 7 34.84 -23.23 -41.97
C LEU A 7 34.05 -24.52 -41.70
N PRO A 8 34.73 -25.68 -41.60
CA PRO A 8 34.07 -26.96 -41.47
C PRO A 8 33.52 -27.13 -40.05
N VAL A 9 32.22 -27.41 -39.95
CA VAL A 9 31.48 -27.71 -38.70
C VAL A 9 32.14 -28.83 -37.86
N ALA A 10 32.99 -29.65 -38.48
CA ALA A 10 33.67 -30.77 -37.84
C ALA A 10 34.72 -30.37 -36.78
N GLU A 11 35.24 -29.14 -36.79
CA GLU A 11 36.23 -28.70 -35.78
C GLU A 11 35.61 -28.23 -34.46
N LEU A 12 34.32 -27.92 -34.43
CA LEU A 12 33.62 -27.53 -33.19
C LEU A 12 33.39 -28.71 -32.22
N LEU A 13 33.53 -29.95 -32.68
CA LEU A 13 33.23 -31.14 -31.87
C LEU A 13 34.41 -31.70 -31.08
N ASN A 14 35.64 -31.19 -31.28
CA ASN A 14 36.85 -31.77 -30.67
C ASN A 14 37.56 -30.83 -29.69
N LEU A 15 36.83 -29.88 -29.10
CA LEU A 15 37.35 -29.06 -28.02
C LEU A 15 37.52 -29.88 -26.73
N PRO A 16 38.65 -29.74 -26.01
CA PRO A 16 38.89 -30.50 -24.79
C PRO A 16 37.80 -30.19 -23.76
N ARG A 17 37.24 -31.22 -23.11
CA ARG A 17 36.15 -31.12 -22.11
C ARG A 17 36.37 -30.02 -21.06
N LYS A 18 37.63 -29.70 -20.74
CA LYS A 18 38.03 -28.61 -19.82
C LYS A 18 37.64 -27.21 -20.33
N LEU A 19 37.70 -26.95 -21.65
CA LEU A 19 37.35 -25.65 -22.24
C LEU A 19 35.84 -25.44 -22.33
N SER A 20 35.07 -26.51 -22.57
CA SER A 20 33.60 -26.50 -22.55
C SER A 20 33.03 -26.32 -21.13
N GLN A 21 33.71 -26.84 -20.10
CA GLN A 21 33.35 -26.56 -18.70
C GLN A 21 33.64 -25.11 -18.31
N LEU A 22 34.72 -24.51 -18.82
CA LEU A 22 35.05 -23.10 -18.57
C LEU A 22 34.04 -22.15 -19.23
N THR A 23 33.59 -22.42 -20.45
CA THR A 23 32.57 -21.58 -21.11
C THR A 23 31.21 -21.70 -20.43
N ALA A 24 30.83 -22.90 -19.96
CA ALA A 24 29.61 -23.10 -19.18
C ALA A 24 29.63 -22.38 -17.82
N VAL A 25 30.77 -22.39 -17.13
CA VAL A 25 30.93 -21.68 -15.85
C VAL A 25 30.92 -20.15 -16.04
N ILE A 26 31.53 -19.64 -17.11
CA ILE A 26 31.51 -18.20 -17.42
C ILE A 26 30.10 -17.74 -17.81
N THR A 27 29.35 -18.51 -18.60
CA THR A 27 27.95 -18.19 -18.92
C THR A 27 27.02 -18.31 -17.70
N LEU A 28 27.26 -19.26 -16.79
CA LEU A 28 26.56 -19.35 -15.52
C LEU A 28 26.84 -18.13 -14.61
N LEU A 29 28.09 -17.68 -14.53
CA LEU A 29 28.48 -16.51 -13.73
C LEU A 29 27.97 -15.18 -14.30
N VAL A 30 27.93 -15.04 -15.63
CA VAL A 30 27.36 -13.84 -16.28
C VAL A 30 25.83 -13.82 -16.19
N GLY A 31 25.17 -14.98 -16.21
CA GLY A 31 23.71 -15.08 -16.01
C GLY A 31 23.25 -14.71 -14.59
N SER A 32 24.05 -15.00 -13.57
CA SER A 32 23.73 -14.62 -12.18
C SER A 32 23.80 -13.12 -11.91
N ALA A 33 24.49 -12.34 -12.76
CA ALA A 33 24.57 -10.88 -12.62
C ALA A 33 23.28 -10.16 -13.05
N TRP A 34 22.30 -10.88 -13.60
CA TRP A 34 20.98 -10.36 -13.98
C TRP A 34 19.88 -10.72 -12.99
N LEU A 35 20.22 -11.23 -11.79
CA LEU A 35 19.29 -11.17 -10.68
C LEU A 35 19.33 -9.74 -10.12
N GLY A 36 18.48 -8.88 -10.69
CA GLY A 36 18.31 -7.51 -10.22
C GLY A 36 18.05 -7.49 -8.72
N MET A 37 18.82 -6.67 -8.01
CA MET A 37 18.51 -6.31 -6.62
C MET A 37 17.17 -5.58 -6.61
N ALA A 38 16.11 -6.29 -6.23
CA ALA A 38 14.85 -5.67 -5.86
C ALA A 38 15.08 -4.98 -4.50
N HIS A 39 15.37 -3.68 -4.53
CA HIS A 39 15.33 -2.87 -3.33
C HIS A 39 13.86 -2.63 -2.98
N ALA A 40 13.36 -3.31 -1.96
CA ALA A 40 12.11 -2.92 -1.31
C ALA A 40 12.35 -1.57 -0.62
N SER A 41 12.00 -0.48 -1.29
CA SER A 41 11.95 0.83 -0.65
C SER A 41 10.72 0.85 0.24
N SER A 42 10.93 0.78 1.56
CA SER A 42 9.88 1.02 2.54
C SER A 42 9.51 2.51 2.48
N THR A 43 8.69 2.88 1.50
CA THR A 43 8.09 4.19 1.47
C THR A 43 7.15 4.26 2.65
N VAL A 44 7.41 5.15 3.61
CA VAL A 44 6.48 5.38 4.71
C VAL A 44 5.17 5.86 4.09
N GLU A 45 4.10 5.09 4.24
CA GLU A 45 2.78 5.54 3.83
C GLU A 45 2.33 6.64 4.78
N LEU A 46 2.08 7.83 4.22
CA LEU A 46 1.58 8.98 4.99
C LEU A 46 0.08 9.14 4.76
N GLY A 47 -0.66 9.26 5.85
CA GLY A 47 -2.06 9.64 5.83
C GLY A 47 -2.19 11.15 5.94
N THR A 48 -2.91 11.80 5.03
CA THR A 48 -3.09 13.27 5.07
C THR A 48 -4.51 13.63 5.48
N GLY A 49 -4.63 14.54 6.45
CA GLY A 49 -5.88 15.21 6.80
C GLY A 49 -5.76 16.73 6.58
N LYS A 50 -6.87 17.38 6.22
CA LYS A 50 -6.92 18.82 5.96
C LYS A 50 -8.15 19.45 6.61
N VAL A 51 -7.91 20.40 7.50
CA VAL A 51 -8.97 21.06 8.26
C VAL A 51 -8.82 22.57 8.22
N SER A 52 -9.95 23.28 8.20
CA SER A 52 -9.96 24.74 8.36
C SER A 52 -9.60 25.12 9.80
N VAL A 53 -8.84 26.18 9.97
CA VAL A 53 -8.39 26.70 11.28
C VAL A 53 -8.41 28.22 11.29
N ASP A 54 -8.84 28.80 12.42
CA ASP A 54 -8.98 30.27 12.51
C ASP A 54 -7.64 31.02 12.51
N ASN A 55 -6.56 30.36 12.96
CA ASN A 55 -5.24 30.98 13.10
C ASN A 55 -4.13 29.92 13.23
N LYS A 56 -2.88 30.39 13.28
CA LYS A 56 -1.67 29.55 13.39
C LYS A 56 -1.19 29.34 14.85
N SER A 57 -2.07 29.54 15.84
CA SER A 57 -1.68 29.37 17.26
C SER A 57 -1.44 27.91 17.63
N SER A 58 -0.71 27.67 18.71
CA SER A 58 -0.50 26.31 19.24
C SER A 58 -1.81 25.60 19.60
N ARG A 59 -2.82 26.35 20.06
CA ARG A 59 -4.15 25.79 20.36
C ARG A 59 -4.88 25.35 19.09
N ALA A 60 -4.86 26.20 18.06
CA ALA A 60 -5.44 25.88 16.76
C ALA A 60 -4.71 24.70 16.10
N LEU A 61 -3.38 24.63 16.21
CA LEU A 61 -2.59 23.48 15.77
C LEU A 61 -3.02 22.20 16.49
N SER A 62 -3.06 22.20 17.83
CA SER A 62 -3.42 21.00 18.60
C SER A 62 -4.84 20.51 18.30
N ASN A 63 -5.80 21.43 18.18
CA ASN A 63 -7.19 21.08 17.86
C ASN A 63 -7.31 20.61 16.40
N GLY A 64 -6.67 21.32 15.48
CA GLY A 64 -6.66 20.98 14.07
C GLY A 64 -6.00 19.62 13.79
N THR A 65 -4.90 19.29 14.48
CA THR A 65 -4.27 17.97 14.37
C THR A 65 -5.22 16.85 14.81
N ARG A 66 -6.00 17.05 15.88
CA ARG A 66 -7.00 16.07 16.32
C ARG A 66 -8.11 15.91 15.28
N ALA A 67 -8.65 17.02 14.77
CA ALA A 67 -9.70 17.00 13.75
C ALA A 67 -9.22 16.37 12.43
N ALA A 68 -7.99 16.67 12.01
CA ALA A 68 -7.39 16.07 10.81
C ALA A 68 -7.18 14.56 10.96
N LEU A 69 -6.85 14.10 12.18
CA LEU A 69 -6.74 12.67 12.48
C LEU A 69 -8.12 11.99 12.43
N GLU A 70 -9.17 12.61 12.96
CA GLU A 70 -10.54 12.08 12.87
C GLU A 70 -10.98 11.86 11.42
N GLN A 71 -10.74 12.84 10.53
CA GLN A 71 -11.01 12.68 9.09
C GLN A 71 -10.24 11.50 8.48
N LEU A 72 -8.97 11.32 8.88
CA LEU A 72 -8.16 10.21 8.40
C LEU A 72 -8.68 8.86 8.91
N LEU A 73 -9.11 8.78 10.17
CA LEU A 73 -9.68 7.56 10.74
C LEU A 73 -10.98 7.14 10.01
N VAL A 74 -11.87 8.08 9.71
CA VAL A 74 -13.06 7.84 8.87
C VAL A 74 -12.63 7.33 7.49
N LYS A 75 -11.60 7.92 6.88
CA LYS A 75 -11.08 7.50 5.57
C LYS A 75 -10.48 6.08 5.58
N ILE A 76 -9.81 5.69 6.67
CA ILE A 76 -9.19 4.36 6.81
C ILE A 76 -10.23 3.28 7.13
N THR A 77 -11.19 3.59 8.01
CA THR A 77 -12.19 2.61 8.48
C THR A 77 -13.41 2.52 7.57
N GLY A 78 -13.68 3.56 6.78
CA GLY A 78 -14.87 3.68 5.94
C GLY A 78 -16.18 3.89 6.71
N GLN A 79 -16.12 4.05 8.04
CA GLN A 79 -17.28 4.28 8.88
C GLN A 79 -17.41 5.77 9.21
N GLN A 80 -18.62 6.30 9.05
CA GLN A 80 -18.92 7.70 9.31
C GLN A 80 -18.98 8.01 10.81
N ASP A 81 -19.47 7.05 11.60
CA ASP A 81 -19.43 7.10 13.06
C ASP A 81 -18.46 6.05 13.59
N ILE A 82 -17.34 6.53 14.14
CA ILE A 82 -16.30 5.72 14.76
C ILE A 82 -16.17 6.05 16.26
N SER A 83 -17.13 6.81 16.80
CA SER A 83 -17.09 7.34 18.17
C SER A 83 -17.29 6.26 19.24
N ASP A 84 -17.98 5.18 18.87
CA ASP A 84 -18.30 4.07 19.78
C ASP A 84 -17.06 3.22 20.16
N TYR A 85 -15.97 3.36 19.40
CA TYR A 85 -14.76 2.59 19.63
C TYR A 85 -13.82 3.30 20.62
N GLN A 86 -13.62 2.70 21.80
CA GLN A 86 -12.69 3.21 22.83
C GLN A 86 -11.26 3.45 22.28
N THR A 87 -10.85 2.65 21.29
CA THR A 87 -9.56 2.77 20.58
C THR A 87 -9.41 4.10 19.84
N VAL A 88 -10.46 4.54 19.15
CA VAL A 88 -10.46 5.81 18.39
C VAL A 88 -10.24 6.97 19.35
N ASP A 89 -10.85 6.87 20.52
CA ASP A 89 -10.75 7.83 21.60
C ASP A 89 -9.31 7.94 22.16
N ALA A 90 -8.63 6.80 22.31
CA ALA A 90 -7.22 6.74 22.71
C ALA A 90 -6.28 7.31 21.63
N ILE A 91 -6.52 6.98 20.36
CA ILE A 91 -5.76 7.49 19.21
C ILE A 91 -5.90 9.01 19.13
N ARG A 92 -7.13 9.54 19.24
CA ARG A 92 -7.44 10.97 19.22
C ARG A 92 -6.75 11.75 20.34
N ARG A 93 -6.81 11.23 21.58
CA ARG A 93 -6.13 11.87 22.72
C ARG A 93 -4.61 11.98 22.51
N ASN A 94 -4.04 11.03 21.77
CA ASN A 94 -2.61 10.95 21.47
C ASN A 94 -2.27 11.33 20.02
N ALA A 95 -3.07 12.17 19.37
CA ALA A 95 -2.91 12.49 17.94
C ALA A 95 -1.49 12.91 17.55
N ASN A 96 -0.81 13.69 18.40
CA ASN A 96 0.56 14.14 18.17
C ASN A 96 1.58 13.00 18.04
N ARG A 97 1.30 11.83 18.61
CA ARG A 97 2.17 10.64 18.49
C ARG A 97 2.26 10.15 17.04
N TYR A 98 1.17 10.31 16.30
CA TYR A 98 1.05 9.84 14.92
C TYR A 98 1.44 10.93 13.92
N LEU A 99 1.58 12.18 14.35
CA LEU A 99 1.90 13.31 13.48
C LEU A 99 3.37 13.25 13.02
N ARG A 100 3.59 13.29 11.71
CA ARG A 100 4.91 13.28 11.07
C ARG A 100 5.33 14.66 10.59
N ALA A 101 4.40 15.37 9.96
CA ALA A 101 4.62 16.73 9.49
C ALA A 101 3.30 17.50 9.48
N TYR A 102 3.40 18.82 9.46
CA TYR A 102 2.25 19.67 9.23
C TYR A 102 2.66 20.93 8.47
N ARG A 103 1.70 21.53 7.80
CA ARG A 103 1.85 22.85 7.18
C ARG A 103 0.54 23.62 7.23
N PHE A 104 0.65 24.94 7.24
CA PHE A 104 -0.50 25.81 7.02
C PHE A 104 -0.55 26.23 5.56
N THR A 105 -1.75 26.21 4.97
CA THR A 105 -1.99 26.67 3.60
C THR A 105 -3.20 27.58 3.57
N GLU A 106 -3.20 28.57 2.69
CA GLU A 106 -4.32 29.50 2.53
C GLU A 106 -4.90 29.27 1.14
N GLU A 107 -6.20 28.99 1.08
CA GLU A 107 -6.94 28.74 -0.16
C GLU A 107 -8.21 29.57 -0.14
N GLN A 108 -8.42 30.39 -1.17
CA GLN A 108 -9.61 31.25 -1.31
C GLN A 108 -9.88 32.18 -0.10
N GLY A 109 -8.83 32.58 0.63
CA GLY A 109 -8.92 33.43 1.81
C GLY A 109 -9.22 32.68 3.12
N GLU A 110 -9.31 31.35 3.08
CA GLU A 110 -9.47 30.49 4.25
C GLU A 110 -8.16 29.79 4.60
N LEU A 111 -7.87 29.72 5.90
CA LEU A 111 -6.65 29.10 6.42
C LEU A 111 -6.89 27.64 6.77
N PHE A 112 -6.05 26.77 6.23
CA PHE A 112 -6.10 25.32 6.47
C PHE A 112 -4.84 24.83 7.15
N LEU A 113 -5.02 23.87 8.06
CA LEU A 113 -3.97 23.00 8.55
C LEU A 113 -3.99 21.70 7.73
N VAL A 114 -2.86 21.38 7.10
CA VAL A 114 -2.61 20.09 6.45
C VAL A 114 -1.68 19.31 7.36
N ALA A 115 -2.14 18.18 7.89
CA ALA A 115 -1.40 17.31 8.78
C ALA A 115 -1.12 15.97 8.10
N GLU A 116 0.13 15.52 8.21
CA GLU A 116 0.61 14.23 7.68
C GLU A 116 0.89 13.30 8.85
N PHE A 117 0.30 12.12 8.82
CA PHE A 117 0.34 11.12 9.87
C PHE A 117 1.03 9.85 9.41
N ASP A 118 1.63 9.13 10.37
CA ASP A 118 2.16 7.79 10.19
C ASP A 118 1.00 6.80 10.02
N ARG A 119 0.70 6.46 8.78
CA ARG A 119 -0.49 5.67 8.45
C ARG A 119 -0.36 4.24 8.96
N GLU A 120 0.81 3.63 8.75
CA GLU A 120 1.09 2.25 9.16
C GLU A 120 0.94 2.07 10.67
N LEU A 121 1.44 3.04 11.47
CA LEU A 121 1.28 3.02 12.91
C LEU A 121 -0.20 3.10 13.33
N ILE A 122 -1.00 3.95 12.67
CA ILE A 122 -2.43 4.07 12.95
C ILE A 122 -3.15 2.76 12.61
N GLU A 123 -2.95 2.24 11.40
CA GLU A 123 -3.59 1.01 10.93
C GLU A 123 -3.23 -0.19 11.82
N THR A 124 -1.98 -0.30 12.25
CA THR A 124 -1.53 -1.34 13.17
C THR A 124 -2.29 -1.29 14.49
N GLU A 125 -2.51 -0.11 15.06
CA GLU A 125 -3.27 0.04 16.31
C GLU A 125 -4.77 -0.23 16.12
N LEU A 126 -5.35 0.15 14.98
CA LEU A 126 -6.74 -0.15 14.65
C LEU A 126 -6.96 -1.67 14.53
N VAL A 127 -6.10 -2.37 13.79
CA VAL A 127 -6.18 -3.83 13.58
C VAL A 127 -6.00 -4.59 14.90
N LYS A 128 -5.04 -4.19 15.75
CA LYS A 128 -4.84 -4.80 17.08
C LYS A 128 -6.09 -4.75 17.96
N GLN A 129 -6.95 -3.76 17.73
CA GLN A 129 -8.16 -3.53 18.51
C GLN A 129 -9.42 -4.02 17.80
N GLY A 130 -9.28 -4.77 16.70
CA GLY A 130 -10.39 -5.37 15.98
C GLY A 130 -11.22 -4.37 15.17
N LEU A 131 -10.74 -3.15 14.93
CA LEU A 131 -11.44 -2.22 14.06
C LEU A 131 -11.27 -2.66 12.60
N PRO A 132 -12.35 -2.68 11.81
CA PRO A 132 -12.25 -2.94 10.39
C PRO A 132 -11.48 -1.80 9.72
N ILE A 133 -10.43 -2.15 8.99
CA ILE A 133 -9.75 -1.24 8.07
C ILE A 133 -10.17 -1.58 6.66
N TRP A 134 -10.48 -0.57 5.85
CA TRP A 134 -10.59 -0.76 4.41
C TRP A 134 -9.16 -0.94 3.90
N GLY A 135 -8.71 -2.19 3.84
CA GLY A 135 -7.35 -2.52 3.47
C GLY A 135 -7.00 -1.94 2.10
N SER A 136 -5.78 -1.42 1.96
CA SER A 136 -5.21 -1.00 0.66
C SER A 136 -5.14 -2.16 -0.36
N ARG A 137 -5.27 -3.41 0.10
CA ARG A 137 -5.36 -4.61 -0.74
C ARG A 137 -6.81 -4.86 -1.13
N ARG A 138 -7.27 -4.18 -2.17
CA ARG A 138 -8.39 -4.68 -2.96
C ARG A 138 -7.91 -5.95 -3.68
N PRO A 139 -8.65 -7.06 -3.66
CA PRO A 139 -8.39 -8.18 -4.54
C PRO A 139 -8.30 -7.67 -5.99
N ASP A 140 -7.29 -8.11 -6.74
CA ASP A 140 -7.13 -7.72 -8.16
C ASP A 140 -8.30 -8.19 -9.04
N ALA A 141 -9.08 -9.16 -8.54
CA ALA A 141 -10.26 -9.69 -9.18
C ALA A 141 -11.45 -9.71 -8.20
N LEU A 142 -12.60 -9.22 -8.66
CA LEU A 142 -13.87 -9.23 -7.93
C LEU A 142 -14.80 -10.22 -8.65
N LEU A 143 -15.20 -11.29 -7.97
CA LEU A 143 -16.13 -12.29 -8.50
C LEU A 143 -17.54 -11.99 -7.99
N TRP A 144 -18.42 -11.55 -8.88
CA TRP A 144 -19.84 -11.38 -8.58
C TRP A 144 -20.60 -12.64 -9.00
N LEU A 145 -21.06 -13.43 -8.03
CA LEU A 145 -21.91 -14.59 -8.28
C LEU A 145 -23.38 -14.15 -8.12
N ALA A 146 -24.14 -14.19 -9.21
CA ALA A 146 -25.58 -13.99 -9.16
C ALA A 146 -26.28 -15.35 -9.22
N ILE A 147 -27.14 -15.62 -8.25
CA ILE A 147 -28.00 -16.82 -8.24
C ILE A 147 -29.45 -16.38 -8.42
N GLU A 148 -30.17 -17.11 -9.26
CA GLU A 148 -31.60 -16.93 -9.53
C GLU A 148 -32.32 -18.07 -8.80
N ASP A 149 -33.31 -17.76 -7.97
CA ASP A 149 -34.15 -18.81 -7.38
C ASP A 149 -35.22 -19.31 -8.36
N ALA A 150 -35.99 -20.30 -7.91
CA ALA A 150 -37.09 -20.86 -8.67
C ALA A 150 -38.22 -19.86 -8.96
N ASP A 151 -38.27 -18.74 -8.23
CA ASP A 151 -39.25 -17.67 -8.39
C ASP A 151 -38.76 -16.55 -9.34
N GLY A 152 -37.52 -16.65 -9.84
CA GLY A 152 -36.91 -15.69 -10.77
C GLY A 152 -36.21 -14.51 -10.10
N GLU A 153 -36.10 -14.51 -8.76
CA GLU A 153 -35.42 -13.45 -8.02
C GLU A 153 -33.91 -13.65 -8.08
N ARG A 154 -33.23 -12.66 -8.67
CA ARG A 154 -31.77 -12.66 -8.82
C ARG A 154 -31.12 -11.98 -7.62
N ARG A 155 -30.36 -12.73 -6.83
CA ARG A 155 -29.57 -12.21 -5.72
C ARG A 155 -28.08 -12.36 -6.00
N ILE A 156 -27.31 -11.36 -5.59
CA ILE A 156 -25.85 -11.42 -5.56
C ILE A 156 -25.43 -12.11 -4.26
N VAL A 157 -24.52 -13.07 -4.36
CA VAL A 157 -23.91 -13.72 -3.21
C VAL A 157 -22.80 -12.81 -2.67
N ASP A 158 -22.92 -12.41 -1.41
CA ASP A 158 -21.94 -11.59 -0.69
C ASP A 158 -21.50 -12.30 0.60
N ASP A 159 -20.26 -12.07 1.03
CA ASP A 159 -19.65 -12.65 2.25
C ASP A 159 -19.92 -11.80 3.51
N GLY A 160 -20.94 -10.93 3.45
CA GLY A 160 -21.35 -10.08 4.55
C GLY A 160 -21.87 -10.91 5.72
N ASN A 161 -20.96 -11.29 6.64
CA ASN A 161 -21.17 -11.71 8.02
C ASN A 161 -22.64 -12.04 8.36
N GLN A 162 -23.03 -13.30 8.19
CA GLN A 162 -24.22 -13.85 8.83
C GLN A 162 -23.94 -13.97 10.33
N SER A 163 -24.09 -12.87 11.06
CA SER A 163 -24.33 -12.92 12.50
C SER A 163 -25.83 -13.11 12.68
N GLU A 164 -26.27 -14.36 12.82
CA GLU A 164 -27.61 -14.67 13.31
C GLU A 164 -27.50 -15.25 14.73
N LEU A 165 -28.35 -14.73 15.62
CA LEU A 165 -28.55 -15.12 17.02
C LEU A 165 -29.36 -16.42 17.13
#